data_AF-A0A534TSU8-F1
#
_entry.id   AF-A0A534TSU8-F1
#
_cell.length_a   1.000
_cell.length_b   1.000
_cell.length_c   1.000
_cell.angle_alpha   90.00
_cell.angle_beta   90.00
_cell.angle_gamma   90.00
#
_symmetry.space_group_name_H-M   'P 1'
#
loop_
_entity.id
_entity.type
_entity.pdbx_description
1 polymer ?
#
loop_
_entity_poly.entity_id
_entity_poly.type
_entity_poly.pdbx_seq_one_letter_code
_entity_poly.pdbx_strand_id
1 'polypeptide(L)'
;MNDRTLLRVCGICFCLLAVSNMTKFLEMSSNQGFMFFGMRQHGTPNLVWGWVFGLYLLIYGIGVLRMRAWALPMGTADAAYVVVNLVLFMIRMPGEAFAHLLFGLVYTIVAIAFSSGAVYLLRKHRDELT
;
A
#
# COMPACT_ATOMS: atom_id res chain seq x y z
N MET A 1 -14.07 10.88 15.19
CA MET A 1 -14.20 11.04 13.72
C MET A 1 -15.13 9.95 13.22
N ASN A 2 -16.07 10.22 12.31
CA ASN A 2 -17.00 9.20 11.81
C ASN A 2 -16.30 8.23 10.82
N ASP A 3 -16.71 6.97 10.78
CA ASP A 3 -16.13 5.90 9.94
C ASP A 3 -16.11 6.28 8.46
N ARG A 4 -17.15 6.99 7.99
CA ARG A 4 -17.21 7.47 6.60
C ARG A 4 -16.16 8.53 6.29
N THR A 5 -15.82 9.38 7.26
CA THR A 5 -14.73 10.35 7.13
C THR A 5 -13.38 9.62 7.11
N LEU A 6 -13.20 8.62 7.97
CA LEU A 6 -12.00 7.77 7.96
C LEU A 6 -11.81 7.08 6.61
N LEU A 7 -12.85 6.48 6.03
CA LEU A 7 -12.79 5.87 4.70
C LEU A 7 -12.40 6.88 3.61
N ARG A 8 -12.91 8.12 3.67
CA ARG A 8 -12.50 9.18 2.74
C ARG A 8 -11.03 9.53 2.89
N VAL A 9 -10.55 9.66 4.12
CA VAL A 9 -9.12 9.91 4.41
C VAL A 9 -8.28 8.75 3.86
N CYS A 10 -8.65 7.49 4.15
CA CYS A 10 -7.98 6.32 3.59
C CYS A 10 -7.95 6.34 2.06
N GLY A 11 -9.08 6.62 1.41
CA GLY A 11 -9.18 6.71 -0.05
C GLY A 11 -8.26 7.78 -0.64
N ILE A 12 -8.23 8.98 -0.05
CA ILE A 12 -7.29 10.05 -0.44
C ILE A 12 -5.84 9.57 -0.26
N CYS A 13 -5.51 9.00 0.90
CA CYS A 13 -4.18 8.49 1.18
C CYS A 13 -3.75 7.39 0.18
N PHE A 14 -4.65 6.47 -0.22
CA PHE A 14 -4.35 5.48 -1.26
C PHE A 14 -4.10 6.13 -2.62
N CYS A 15 -4.87 7.15 -3.01
CA CYS A 15 -4.62 7.92 -4.22
C CYS A 15 -3.26 8.65 -4.17
N LEU A 16 -2.88 9.21 -3.02
CA LEU A 16 -1.58 9.85 -2.83
C LEU A 16 -0.43 8.83 -2.88
N LEU A 17 -0.61 7.67 -2.25
CA LEU A 17 0.34 6.55 -2.31
C LEU A 17 0.49 6.02 -3.74
N ALA A 18 -0.60 5.99 -4.52
CA ALA A 18 -0.57 5.62 -5.92
C ALA A 18 0.34 6.56 -6.73
N VAL A 19 0.15 7.88 -6.58
CA VAL A 19 1.01 8.88 -7.23
C VAL A 19 2.46 8.72 -6.76
N SER A 20 2.68 8.55 -5.45
CA SER A 20 4.01 8.31 -4.90
C SER A 20 4.69 7.08 -5.48
N ASN A 21 3.95 6.00 -5.77
CA ASN A 21 4.49 4.78 -6.37
C ASN A 21 4.78 4.97 -7.86
N MET A 22 3.92 5.68 -8.60
CA MET A 22 4.14 5.98 -10.01
C MET A 22 5.35 6.88 -10.24
N THR A 23 5.67 7.77 -9.29
CA THR A 23 6.84 8.63 -9.38
C THR A 23 8.12 7.97 -8.87
N LYS A 24 8.05 6.72 -8.39
CA LYS A 24 9.25 6.00 -7.98
C LYS A 24 10.25 5.79 -9.09
N PHE A 25 9.94 5.89 -10.39
CA PHE A 25 11.04 5.83 -11.37
C PHE A 25 12.03 7.02 -11.28
N LEU A 26 11.69 8.10 -10.57
CA LEU A 26 12.50 9.29 -10.36
C LEU A 26 13.45 9.19 -9.15
N GLU A 27 13.74 7.99 -8.64
CA GLU A 27 14.56 7.81 -7.43
C GLU A 27 15.90 8.51 -7.54
N MET A 28 16.24 9.24 -6.49
CA MET A 28 17.55 9.88 -6.36
C MET A 28 18.51 9.05 -5.50
N SER A 29 18.03 7.94 -4.91
CA SER A 29 18.81 7.05 -4.05
C SER A 29 18.37 5.59 -4.17
N SER A 30 19.28 4.66 -3.89
CA SER A 30 19.01 3.22 -3.87
C SER A 30 17.97 2.78 -2.83
N ASN A 31 17.63 3.63 -1.85
CA ASN A 31 16.69 3.28 -0.79
C ASN A 31 15.26 3.75 -1.10
N GLN A 32 15.00 4.28 -2.30
CA GLN A 32 13.68 4.80 -2.69
C GLN A 32 12.86 3.82 -3.56
N GLY A 33 13.46 2.67 -3.91
CA GLY A 33 12.91 1.56 -4.71
C GLY A 33 11.43 1.27 -4.48
N PHE A 34 10.67 0.99 -5.54
CA PHE A 34 9.41 0.26 -5.41
C PHE A 34 9.72 -1.13 -4.89
N MET A 35 8.96 -1.55 -3.90
CA MET A 35 9.26 -2.75 -3.15
C MET A 35 8.36 -3.88 -3.63
N PHE A 36 8.94 -4.78 -4.41
CA PHE A 36 8.24 -5.87 -5.05
C PHE A 36 8.77 -7.21 -4.54
N PHE A 37 7.89 -8.02 -3.95
CA PHE A 37 8.22 -9.28 -3.28
C PHE A 37 9.46 -9.20 -2.38
N GLY A 38 9.50 -8.21 -1.49
CA GLY A 38 10.56 -8.01 -0.52
C GLY A 38 11.87 -7.49 -1.10
N MET A 39 11.90 -7.10 -2.37
CA MET A 39 13.09 -6.54 -3.01
C MET A 39 12.79 -5.14 -3.54
N ARG A 40 13.65 -4.17 -3.18
CA ARG A 40 13.67 -2.86 -3.84
C ARG A 40 14.10 -3.03 -5.29
N GLN A 41 13.27 -2.48 -6.17
CA GLN A 41 13.50 -2.48 -7.60
C GLN A 41 14.30 -1.24 -7.99
N HIS A 42 15.14 -1.39 -9.02
CA HIS A 42 15.88 -0.28 -9.64
C HIS A 42 15.76 -0.35 -11.16
N GLY A 43 15.98 0.79 -11.83
CA GLY A 43 15.92 0.86 -13.29
C GLY A 43 14.54 0.52 -13.86
N THR A 44 14.50 -0.24 -14.96
CA THR A 44 13.25 -0.56 -15.67
C THR A 44 12.22 -1.33 -14.84
N PRO A 45 12.58 -2.37 -14.06
CA PRO A 45 11.63 -3.04 -13.15
C PRO A 45 10.93 -2.08 -12.18
N ASN A 46 11.64 -1.05 -11.71
CA ASN A 46 11.08 -0.07 -10.79
C ASN A 46 9.99 0.79 -11.44
N LEU A 47 10.24 1.26 -12.67
CA LEU A 47 9.24 1.98 -13.47
C LEU A 47 7.99 1.12 -13.69
N VAL A 48 8.18 -0.12 -14.15
CA VAL A 48 7.07 -1.02 -14.47
C VAL A 48 6.23 -1.31 -13.23
N TRP A 49 6.85 -1.80 -12.15
CA TRP A 49 6.11 -2.18 -10.95
C TRP A 49 5.54 -0.98 -10.19
N GLY A 50 6.25 0.15 -10.16
CA GLY A 50 5.76 1.39 -9.57
C GLY A 50 4.47 1.88 -10.25
N TRP A 51 4.41 1.82 -11.59
CA TRP A 51 3.20 2.17 -12.34
C TRP A 51 2.08 1.14 -12.19
N VAL A 52 2.39 -0.16 -12.26
CA VAL A 52 1.37 -1.23 -12.13
C VAL A 52 0.69 -1.16 -10.76
N PHE A 53 1.46 -1.12 -9.66
CA PHE A 53 0.89 -1.01 -8.32
C PHE A 53 0.33 0.37 -8.03
N GLY A 54 0.89 1.43 -8.62
CA GLY A 54 0.31 2.76 -8.59
C GLY A 54 -1.10 2.79 -9.17
N LEU A 55 -1.30 2.23 -10.37
CA LEU A 55 -2.62 2.15 -11.00
C LEU A 55 -3.59 1.31 -10.17
N TYR A 56 -3.13 0.18 -9.65
CA TYR A 56 -3.93 -0.67 -8.76
C TYR A 56 -4.41 0.11 -7.52
N LEU A 57 -3.50 0.81 -6.83
CA LEU A 57 -3.82 1.63 -5.66
C LEU A 57 -4.72 2.82 -6.01
N LEU A 58 -4.55 3.43 -7.18
CA LEU A 58 -5.40 4.53 -7.63
C LEU A 58 -6.83 4.05 -7.86
N ILE A 59 -7.00 2.93 -8.55
CA ILE A 59 -8.31 2.30 -8.76
C ILE A 59 -8.92 1.94 -7.41
N TYR A 60 -8.16 1.28 -6.52
CA TYR A 60 -8.64 0.93 -5.19
C TYR A 60 -9.05 2.17 -4.38
N GLY A 61 -8.21 3.20 -4.31
CA GLY A 61 -8.50 4.46 -3.61
C GLY A 61 -9.76 5.14 -4.13
N ILE A 62 -9.94 5.20 -5.46
CA ILE A 62 -11.18 5.70 -6.09
C ILE A 62 -12.38 4.82 -5.71
N GLY A 63 -12.21 3.50 -5.66
CA GLY A 63 -13.22 2.54 -5.21
C GLY A 63 -13.65 2.79 -3.77
N VAL A 64 -12.70 3.04 -2.87
CA VAL A 64 -12.97 3.43 -1.48
C VAL A 64 -13.73 4.76 -1.41
N LEU A 65 -13.27 5.78 -2.14
CA LEU A 65 -13.93 7.10 -2.17
C LEU A 65 -15.37 7.04 -2.68
N ARG A 66 -15.65 6.13 -3.61
CA ARG A 66 -16.97 5.93 -4.22
C ARG A 66 -17.78 4.82 -3.56
N MET A 67 -17.28 4.21 -2.48
CA MET A 67 -17.93 3.10 -1.79
C MET A 67 -18.35 1.97 -2.76
N ARG A 68 -17.42 1.51 -3.60
CA ARG A 68 -17.68 0.45 -4.58
C ARG A 68 -17.50 -0.94 -3.99
N ALA A 69 -18.39 -1.87 -4.34
CA ALA A 69 -18.36 -3.24 -3.83
C ALA A 69 -17.04 -3.97 -4.17
N TRP A 70 -16.46 -3.70 -5.34
CA TRP A 70 -15.19 -4.28 -5.77
C TRP A 70 -13.97 -3.73 -4.99
N ALA A 71 -14.10 -2.63 -4.25
CA ALA A 71 -13.00 -2.12 -3.42
C ALA A 71 -12.66 -3.08 -2.26
N LEU A 72 -13.66 -3.81 -1.74
CA LEU A 72 -13.45 -4.74 -0.64
C LEU A 72 -12.52 -5.93 -1.01
N PRO A 73 -12.76 -6.69 -2.08
CA PRO A 73 -11.83 -7.75 -2.48
C PRO A 73 -10.46 -7.19 -2.91
N MET A 74 -10.39 -6.02 -3.56
CA MET A 74 -9.10 -5.38 -3.88
C MET A 74 -8.32 -5.03 -2.62
N GLY A 75 -8.92 -4.31 -1.68
CA GLY A 75 -8.25 -3.95 -0.42
C GLY A 75 -7.80 -5.18 0.37
N THR A 76 -8.57 -6.26 0.34
CA THR A 76 -8.18 -7.52 1.00
C THR A 76 -6.92 -8.13 0.36
N ALA A 77 -6.85 -8.14 -0.98
CA ALA A 77 -5.67 -8.60 -1.71
C ALA A 77 -4.45 -7.69 -1.45
N ASP A 78 -4.64 -6.37 -1.41
CA ASP A 78 -3.60 -5.40 -1.08
C ASP A 78 -3.04 -5.63 0.33
N ALA A 79 -3.92 -5.72 1.34
CA ALA A 79 -3.50 -5.95 2.72
C ALA A 79 -2.74 -7.27 2.89
N ALA A 80 -3.20 -8.35 2.23
CA ALA A 80 -2.47 -9.61 2.21
C ALA A 80 -1.10 -9.48 1.53
N TYR A 81 -1.05 -8.78 0.39
CA TYR A 81 0.19 -8.52 -0.33
C TYR A 81 1.18 -7.71 0.52
N VAL A 82 0.74 -6.66 1.22
CA VAL A 82 1.60 -5.85 2.11
C VAL A 82 2.28 -6.73 3.16
N VAL A 83 1.53 -7.63 3.81
CA VAL A 83 2.09 -8.56 4.80
C VAL A 83 3.12 -9.49 4.16
N VAL A 84 2.78 -10.13 3.03
CA VAL A 84 3.71 -11.02 2.32
C VAL A 84 4.97 -10.27 1.89
N ASN A 85 4.82 -9.05 1.36
CA ASN A 85 5.91 -8.22 0.88
C ASN A 85 6.86 -7.81 2.03
N LEU A 86 6.32 -7.50 3.21
CA LEU A 86 7.09 -7.19 4.41
C LEU A 86 7.84 -8.42 4.96
N VAL A 87 7.20 -9.58 4.99
CA VAL A 87 7.87 -10.82 5.41
C VAL A 87 9.02 -11.14 4.47
N LEU A 88 8.80 -11.06 3.15
CA LEU A 88 9.84 -11.29 2.16
C LEU A 88 10.98 -10.27 2.26
N PHE A 89 10.70 -9.04 2.66
CA PHE A 89 11.72 -8.01 2.86
C PHE A 89 12.70 -8.38 3.96
N MET A 90 12.17 -8.83 5.09
CA MET A 90 12.99 -9.25 6.23
C MET A 90 13.89 -10.43 5.86
N ILE A 91 13.43 -11.29 4.94
CA ILE A 91 14.17 -12.47 4.48
C ILE A 91 15.20 -12.11 3.39
N ARG A 92 14.82 -11.29 2.40
CA ARG A 92 15.62 -11.04 1.19
C ARG A 92 16.56 -9.84 1.32
N MET A 93 16.22 -8.89 2.17
CA MET A 93 17.01 -7.68 2.41
C MET A 93 17.22 -7.43 3.91
N PRO A 94 17.71 -8.42 4.70
CA PRO A 94 17.84 -8.28 6.15
C PRO A 94 18.75 -7.12 6.56
N GLY A 95 19.82 -6.87 5.79
CA GLY A 95 20.73 -5.74 6.03
C GLY A 95 20.02 -4.38 6.00
N GLU A 96 19.12 -4.17 5.05
CA GLU A 96 18.30 -2.96 4.97
C GLU A 96 17.15 -2.96 5.97
N ALA A 97 16.49 -4.11 6.17
CA ALA A 97 15.35 -4.26 7.06
C ALA A 97 15.70 -3.95 8.51
N PHE A 98 16.91 -4.33 8.95
CA PHE A 98 17.38 -4.14 10.31
C PHE A 98 18.36 -2.97 10.49
N ALA A 99 18.72 -2.25 9.41
CA ALA A 99 19.59 -1.07 9.49
C ALA A 99 19.05 -0.01 10.47
N HIS A 100 17.72 0.15 10.51
CA HIS A 100 17.02 1.03 11.43
C HIS A 100 15.80 0.33 12.03
N LEU A 101 16.03 -0.58 12.99
CA LEU A 101 15.00 -1.40 13.66
C LEU A 101 13.76 -0.61 14.10
N LEU A 102 13.92 0.56 14.73
CA LEU A 102 12.80 1.39 15.17
C LEU A 102 11.95 1.87 13.98
N PHE A 103 12.61 2.37 12.93
CA PHE A 103 11.93 2.83 11.71
C PHE A 103 11.22 1.66 11.00
N GLY A 104 11.87 0.50 10.88
CA GLY A 104 11.29 -0.69 10.25
C GLY A 104 10.07 -1.23 11.02
N LEU A 105 10.12 -1.20 12.36
CA LEU A 105 9.02 -1.65 13.21
C LEU A 105 7.83 -0.70 13.11
N VAL A 106 8.06 0.62 13.24
CA VAL A 106 7.00 1.63 13.08
C VAL A 106 6.39 1.54 11.69
N TYR A 107 7.21 1.43 10.65
CA TYR A 107 6.75 1.28 9.28
C TYR A 107 5.86 0.04 9.11
N THR A 108 6.29 -1.10 9.64
CA THR A 108 5.54 -2.37 9.57
C THR A 108 4.17 -2.24 10.24
N ILE A 109 4.12 -1.68 11.45
CA ILE A 109 2.86 -1.49 12.19
C ILE A 109 1.93 -0.57 11.40
N VAL A 110 2.45 0.57 10.92
CA VAL A 110 1.65 1.55 10.17
C VAL A 110 1.13 0.94 8.87
N ALA A 111 1.99 0.23 8.11
CA ALA A 111 1.60 -0.38 6.84
C ALA A 111 0.50 -1.43 7.01
N ILE A 112 0.63 -2.30 8.02
CA ILE A 112 -0.38 -3.32 8.31
C ILE A 112 -1.67 -2.66 8.82
N ALA A 113 -1.58 -1.82 9.85
CA ALA A 113 -2.76 -1.19 10.44
C ALA A 113 -3.52 -0.32 9.45
N PHE A 114 -2.83 0.44 8.59
CA PHE A 114 -3.45 1.29 7.58
C PHE A 114 -4.17 0.46 6.50
N SER A 115 -3.51 -0.57 5.95
CA SER A 115 -4.10 -1.43 4.91
C SER A 115 -5.26 -2.27 5.45
N SER A 116 -5.08 -2.96 6.58
CA SER A 116 -6.13 -3.78 7.19
C SER A 116 -7.26 -2.93 7.77
N GLY A 117 -6.96 -1.76 8.30
CA GLY A 117 -7.95 -0.83 8.86
C GLY A 117 -8.94 -0.33 7.81
N ALA A 118 -8.45 0.02 6.62
CA ALA A 118 -9.32 0.40 5.51
C ALA A 118 -10.26 -0.75 5.09
N VAL A 119 -9.74 -1.99 5.01
CA VAL A 119 -10.55 -3.18 4.69
C VAL A 119 -11.59 -3.44 5.77
N TYR A 120 -11.22 -3.32 7.04
CA TYR A 120 -12.14 -3.49 8.16
C TYR A 120 -13.30 -2.49 8.08
N LEU A 121 -13.00 -1.21 7.82
CA LEU A 121 -14.01 -0.17 7.67
C LEU A 121 -14.92 -0.41 6.44
N LEU A 122 -14.36 -0.79 5.29
CA LEU A 122 -15.15 -1.17 4.11
C LEU A 122 -16.08 -2.35 4.41
N ARG A 123 -15.57 -3.35 5.15
CA ARG A 123 -16.35 -4.53 5.52
C ARG A 123 -17.46 -4.21 6.50
N LYS A 124 -17.24 -3.25 7.41
CA LYS A 124 -18.27 -2.74 8.33
C LYS A 124 -19.40 -2.04 7.59
N HIS A 125 -19.08 -1.33 6.50
CA HIS A 125 -20.06 -0.66 5.63
C HIS A 125 -20.39 -1.47 4.36
N ARG A 126 -20.25 -2.80 4.39
CA ARG A 126 -20.45 -3.67 3.22
C ARG A 126 -21.82 -3.51 2.55
N ASP A 127 -22.86 -3.24 3.34
CA ASP A 127 -24.24 -3.14 2.88
C ASP A 127 -24.53 -1.77 2.24
N GLU A 128 -23.63 -0.81 2.40
CA GLU A 128 -23.67 0.51 1.76
C GLU A 128 -22.86 0.56 0.44
N LEU A 129 -22.17 -0.53 0.10
CA LEU A 129 -21.35 -0.59 -1.11
C LEU A 129 -22.23 -0.71 -2.36
N THR A 130 -21.82 -0.01 -3.42
CA THR A 130 -22.54 0.08 -4.71
C THR A 130 -21.80 -0.57 -5.87
#